data_AF-A0A068UG46-F1
#
_entry.id   AF-A0A068UG46-F1
#
_cell.length_a   1.000
_cell.length_b   1.000
_cell.length_c   1.000
_cell.angle_alpha   90.00
_cell.angle_beta   90.00
_cell.angle_gamma   90.00
#
_symmetry.space_group_name_H-M   'P 1'
#
loop_
_entity.id
_entity.type
_entity.pdbx_description
1 polymer ?
#
loop_
_entity_poly.entity_id
_entity_poly.type
_entity_poly.pdbx_seq_one_letter_code
_entity_poly.pdbx_strand_id
1 'polypeptide(L)'
;MAQKQTSGGDGGGGFFTSIAWGLSNFGSVVSKSVNGLLGYEGLEVINPEGGSGDAESEAQKGRWKEEDRDNYWKMMQKYIGSDVTSMVTLPVLIFEPMTMLQRMAELMEYSYLLDLADQCNDPHMRLVYVASWFISLYYAYQRAWKPFNPILGETYEMINHGGITFIAEQVSHHPPMSAAHAENDHFVYDITSKVKTKFLGNSVEVYPLGRTRLTLKRDGVVLDLVPPLTKINNLIFGRTWIDSPGEMVLTNLTTGDKVVLYFQPCGWFGAGRYEVDGYVYNGEEEPKILMTGKWNEFMSFQPCDLEGEPLPGTKLEEVWRVAGAPENDKFQYTHFGHKVNSFETAPSKLLESDSRLRPDRQALEKGDLSKAAAEKSSLEERQRAEKKMREAKGDEHKPRWFDLSTEISATPWGDLEVYNYNGKYAQHRAAIDGSDNVGGVDIGSTAFNPWQYQDLAAASE
;
A
#
# COMPACT_ATOMS: atom_id res chain seq x y z
N MET A 1 14.71 -23.56 73.18
CA MET A 1 13.37 -23.08 72.78
C MET A 1 13.60 -21.81 71.98
N ALA A 2 13.29 -21.62 70.70
CA ALA A 2 12.57 -22.40 69.69
C ALA A 2 13.09 -22.00 68.28
N GLN A 3 12.79 -22.86 67.28
CA GLN A 3 12.85 -22.71 65.81
C GLN A 3 12.36 -21.34 65.29
N LYS A 4 12.50 -20.85 64.04
CA LYS A 4 13.03 -21.15 62.68
C LYS A 4 12.92 -19.77 61.97
N GLN A 5 13.63 -19.36 60.92
CA GLN A 5 13.52 -19.80 59.54
C GLN A 5 14.38 -18.85 58.67
N THR A 6 14.95 -19.39 57.60
CA THR A 6 15.76 -18.74 56.55
C THR A 6 14.90 -17.98 55.53
N SER A 7 15.41 -16.88 54.98
CA SER A 7 15.36 -16.61 53.51
C SER A 7 16.37 -15.51 53.14
N GLY A 8 17.16 -15.77 52.10
CA GLY A 8 17.95 -14.78 51.39
C GLY A 8 17.17 -14.22 50.20
N GLY A 9 17.50 -13.00 49.81
CA GLY A 9 17.11 -12.39 48.54
C GLY A 9 18.33 -11.69 47.98
N ASP A 10 18.95 -12.32 46.99
CA ASP A 10 20.09 -11.79 46.24
C ASP A 10 19.55 -10.88 45.13
N GLY A 11 20.03 -9.65 45.10
CA GLY A 11 19.62 -8.63 44.14
C GLY A 11 20.33 -8.85 42.80
N GLY A 12 19.63 -9.48 41.85
CA GLY A 12 20.00 -9.55 40.45
C GLY A 12 19.08 -8.68 39.62
N GLY A 13 19.62 -7.63 39.00
CA GLY A 13 18.90 -6.79 38.06
C GLY A 13 18.49 -7.56 36.82
N GLY A 14 17.18 -7.56 36.54
CA GLY A 14 16.58 -8.02 35.29
C GLY A 14 16.00 -6.81 34.56
N PHE A 15 16.41 -6.66 33.30
CA PHE A 15 15.95 -5.65 32.35
C PHE A 15 14.48 -5.97 32.00
N PHE A 16 13.54 -5.27 32.62
CA PHE A 16 12.14 -5.27 32.18
C PHE A 16 11.94 -4.02 31.32
N THR A 17 11.93 -4.19 30.00
CA THR A 17 11.36 -3.21 29.06
C THR A 17 10.21 -3.89 28.33
N SER A 18 9.15 -4.14 29.09
CA SER A 18 7.83 -4.13 28.49
C SER A 18 7.62 -2.72 27.93
N ILE A 19 7.44 -2.63 26.61
CA ILE A 19 6.90 -1.44 25.95
C ILE A 19 5.41 -1.38 26.33
N ALA A 20 5.16 -0.98 27.58
CA ALA A 20 3.93 -0.33 27.98
C ALA A 20 4.05 1.12 27.51
N TRP A 21 3.79 1.39 26.23
CA TRP A 21 3.49 2.74 25.75
C TRP A 21 2.05 3.11 26.13
N GLY A 22 1.78 3.07 27.43
CA GLY A 22 0.66 3.74 28.07
C GLY A 22 1.11 5.13 28.49
N LEU A 23 0.72 6.15 27.73
CA LEU A 23 0.58 7.54 28.17
C LEU A 23 1.68 8.10 29.09
N SER A 24 2.96 8.09 28.69
CA SER A 24 3.94 9.06 29.21
C SER A 24 5.22 9.10 28.37
N ASN A 25 5.65 10.32 28.02
CA ASN A 25 6.82 10.68 27.20
C ASN A 25 6.75 10.42 25.68
N PHE A 26 5.65 10.82 25.04
CA PHE A 26 5.70 11.19 23.63
C PHE A 26 6.46 12.50 23.47
N GLY A 27 7.76 12.41 23.19
CA GLY A 27 8.45 13.49 22.49
C GLY A 27 7.90 13.55 21.07
N SER A 28 6.84 14.34 20.86
CA SER A 28 6.43 14.73 19.52
C SER A 28 7.64 15.25 18.75
N VAL A 29 7.67 15.02 17.44
CA VAL A 29 8.58 15.69 16.51
C VAL A 29 8.73 17.15 16.95
N VAL A 30 9.94 17.59 17.31
CA VAL A 30 10.20 19.03 17.35
C VAL A 30 10.36 19.39 15.89
N SER A 31 9.23 19.76 15.30
CA SER A 31 9.20 20.30 13.96
C SER A 31 10.08 21.56 13.97
N LYS A 32 11.18 21.54 13.23
CA LYS A 32 11.81 22.80 12.86
C LYS A 32 10.89 23.42 11.82
N SER A 33 10.09 24.39 12.24
CA SER A 33 9.26 25.15 11.32
C SER A 33 10.15 26.10 10.51
N VAL A 34 9.80 26.34 9.25
CA VAL A 34 10.54 27.27 8.40
C VAL A 34 10.18 28.72 8.80
N ASN A 35 10.75 29.21 9.91
CA ASN A 35 10.43 30.54 10.44
C ASN A 35 11.21 31.68 9.79
N GLY A 36 12.27 31.40 9.02
CA GLY A 36 13.07 32.41 8.31
C GLY A 36 12.72 32.59 6.83
N LEU A 37 11.85 31.76 6.25
CA LEU A 37 11.32 31.98 4.89
C LEU A 37 10.05 32.85 4.98
N LEU A 38 10.19 34.12 4.59
CA LEU A 38 9.10 35.10 4.53
C LEU A 38 7.88 34.53 3.80
N GLY A 39 6.74 34.43 4.49
CA GLY A 39 5.46 33.96 3.94
C GLY A 39 5.17 32.46 4.09
N TYR A 40 6.04 31.71 4.76
CA TYR A 40 5.90 30.27 5.00
C TYR A 40 6.04 29.90 6.50
N GLU A 41 5.85 30.89 7.37
CA GLU A 41 6.03 30.74 8.80
C GLU A 41 5.10 29.64 9.36
N GLY A 42 5.68 28.71 10.14
CA GLY A 42 4.93 27.61 10.74
C GLY A 42 4.78 26.34 9.89
N LEU A 43 5.29 26.30 8.65
CA LEU A 43 5.37 25.04 7.90
C LEU A 43 6.45 24.13 8.43
N GLU A 44 6.10 22.87 8.68
CA GLU A 44 7.04 21.84 9.08
C GLU A 44 7.80 21.30 7.86
N VAL A 45 9.13 21.33 7.91
CA VAL A 45 10.01 20.66 6.94
C VAL A 45 10.96 19.75 7.71
N ILE A 46 10.88 18.46 7.45
CA ILE A 46 11.61 17.44 8.22
C ILE A 46 12.72 16.85 7.35
N ASN A 47 13.97 16.88 7.82
CA ASN A 47 15.04 16.09 7.21
C ASN A 47 15.01 14.66 7.79
N PRO A 48 14.59 13.65 7.01
CA PRO A 48 14.39 12.29 7.54
C PRO A 48 15.70 11.53 7.75
N GLU A 49 16.85 12.10 7.36
CA GLU A 49 18.19 11.54 7.60
C GLU A 49 18.85 12.11 8.85
N GLY A 50 18.18 13.04 9.54
CA GLY A 50 18.71 13.58 10.79
C GLY A 50 19.98 14.41 10.67
N GLY A 51 20.22 15.07 9.54
CA GLY A 51 21.33 16.00 9.42
C GLY A 51 21.14 17.26 10.27
N SER A 52 22.24 17.90 10.66
CA SER A 52 22.26 19.23 11.31
C SER A 52 21.83 20.37 10.38
N GLY A 53 21.56 20.07 9.10
CA GLY A 53 21.07 21.03 8.11
C GLY A 53 19.81 21.73 8.59
N ASP A 54 19.77 23.06 8.40
CA ASP A 54 18.62 23.87 8.75
C ASP A 54 17.39 23.46 7.93
N ALA A 55 16.19 23.56 8.51
CA ALA A 55 14.93 23.26 7.84
C ALA A 55 14.78 24.05 6.53
N GLU A 56 15.36 25.25 6.48
CA GLU A 56 15.47 26.09 5.29
C GLU A 56 16.28 25.45 4.17
N SER A 57 17.42 24.83 4.49
CA SER A 57 18.22 24.11 3.50
C SER A 57 17.49 22.90 2.97
N GLU A 58 16.80 22.16 3.85
CA GLU A 58 16.00 21.02 3.42
C GLU A 58 14.82 21.46 2.53
N ALA A 59 14.17 22.59 2.84
CA ALA A 59 13.03 23.11 2.08
C ALA A 59 13.31 23.33 0.59
N GLN A 60 14.58 23.60 0.24
CA GLN A 60 15.01 23.83 -1.15
C GLN A 60 15.40 22.55 -1.91
N LYS A 61 15.44 21.39 -1.26
CA LYS A 61 15.84 20.11 -1.89
C LYS A 61 14.69 19.35 -2.54
N GLY A 62 13.50 19.95 -2.61
CA GLY A 62 12.31 19.35 -3.21
C GLY A 62 12.38 19.25 -4.74
N ARG A 63 11.44 18.50 -5.33
CA ARG A 63 11.36 18.31 -6.80
C ARG A 63 10.75 19.48 -7.56
N TRP A 64 10.18 20.45 -6.84
CA TRP A 64 9.48 21.60 -7.42
C TRP A 64 10.48 22.71 -7.76
N LYS A 65 10.28 23.36 -8.91
CA LYS A 65 10.91 24.66 -9.17
C LYS A 65 10.30 25.70 -8.23
N GLU A 66 11.07 26.71 -7.85
CA GLU A 66 10.66 27.71 -6.86
C GLU A 66 9.32 28.39 -7.20
N GLU A 67 9.17 28.89 -8.44
CA GLU A 67 7.93 29.53 -8.88
C GLU A 67 6.74 28.56 -8.87
N ASP A 68 6.93 27.33 -9.34
CA ASP A 68 5.89 26.29 -9.38
C ASP A 68 5.48 25.87 -7.96
N ARG A 69 6.46 25.74 -7.05
CA ARG A 69 6.26 25.43 -5.63
C ARG A 69 5.40 26.49 -4.96
N ASP A 70 5.76 27.75 -5.11
CA ASP A 70 5.10 28.87 -4.46
C ASP A 70 3.66 29.06 -4.99
N ASN A 71 3.46 28.88 -6.29
CA ASN A 71 2.14 28.88 -6.92
C ASN A 71 1.28 27.71 -6.41
N TYR A 72 1.87 26.51 -6.33
CA TYR A 72 1.18 25.33 -5.82
C TYR A 72 0.81 25.47 -4.33
N TRP A 73 1.70 26.03 -3.51
CA TRP A 73 1.40 26.34 -2.11
C TRP A 73 0.22 27.30 -1.96
N LYS A 74 0.23 28.42 -2.70
CA LYS A 74 -0.86 29.41 -2.69
C LYS A 74 -2.21 28.78 -3.03
N MET A 75 -2.23 27.81 -3.94
CA MET A 75 -3.42 27.03 -4.28
C MET A 75 -3.84 26.08 -3.17
N MET A 76 -2.87 25.39 -2.54
CA MET A 76 -3.13 24.29 -1.60
C MET A 76 -3.44 24.75 -0.16
N GLN A 77 -2.88 25.87 0.31
CA GLN A 77 -2.98 26.30 1.72
C GLN A 77 -4.43 26.44 2.23
N LYS A 78 -5.39 26.75 1.36
CA LYS A 78 -6.81 26.85 1.72
C LYS A 78 -7.48 25.50 2.01
N TYR A 79 -6.84 24.39 1.64
CA TYR A 79 -7.35 23.03 1.84
C TYR A 79 -6.77 22.35 3.10
N ILE A 80 -6.01 23.08 3.95
CA ILE A 80 -5.50 22.52 5.20
C ILE A 80 -6.67 22.00 6.04
N GLY A 81 -6.55 20.77 6.52
CA GLY A 81 -7.58 20.02 7.24
C GLY A 81 -8.58 19.27 6.36
N SER A 82 -8.54 19.46 5.03
CA SER A 82 -9.48 18.82 4.09
C SER A 82 -8.96 17.49 3.53
N ASP A 83 -9.89 16.68 3.02
CA ASP A 83 -9.56 15.53 2.17
C ASP A 83 -9.26 16.01 0.75
N VAL A 84 -8.03 15.85 0.29
CA VAL A 84 -7.54 16.45 -0.96
C VAL A 84 -7.65 15.52 -2.17
N THR A 85 -8.00 14.25 -1.98
CA THR A 85 -8.05 13.24 -3.06
C THR A 85 -9.02 13.57 -4.18
N SER A 86 -10.09 14.30 -3.88
CA SER A 86 -11.18 14.63 -4.81
C SER A 86 -11.28 16.12 -5.16
N MET A 87 -10.47 16.98 -4.54
CA MET A 87 -10.64 18.44 -4.61
C MET A 87 -9.64 19.15 -5.51
N VAL A 88 -8.52 18.50 -5.87
CA VAL A 88 -7.42 19.16 -6.58
C VAL A 88 -6.85 18.29 -7.69
N THR A 89 -6.70 18.85 -8.88
CA THR A 89 -5.94 18.24 -9.97
C THR A 89 -4.46 18.35 -9.66
N LEU A 90 -3.81 17.22 -9.44
CA LEU A 90 -2.40 17.15 -9.12
C LEU A 90 -1.53 17.17 -10.40
N PRO A 91 -0.38 17.87 -10.40
CA PRO A 91 0.51 17.95 -11.56
C PRO A 91 1.25 16.63 -11.80
N VAL A 92 1.47 16.27 -13.07
CA VAL A 92 2.12 15.01 -13.47
C VAL A 92 3.53 14.86 -12.90
N LEU A 93 4.23 15.96 -12.60
CA LEU A 93 5.58 15.96 -12.02
C LEU A 93 5.70 15.12 -10.73
N ILE A 94 4.63 14.96 -9.96
CA ILE A 94 4.67 14.18 -8.71
C ILE A 94 4.26 12.71 -8.89
N PHE A 95 3.96 12.27 -10.11
CA PHE A 95 3.46 10.93 -10.39
C PHE A 95 4.57 9.94 -10.74
N GLU A 96 4.31 8.65 -10.53
CA GLU A 96 5.04 7.55 -11.15
C GLU A 96 4.20 6.90 -12.26
N PRO A 97 4.81 6.19 -13.24
CA PRO A 97 4.11 5.54 -14.33
C PRO A 97 3.43 4.22 -13.93
N MET A 98 2.70 4.21 -12.81
CA MET A 98 1.81 3.13 -12.37
C MET A 98 0.45 3.68 -11.97
N THR A 99 -0.60 2.87 -12.10
CA THR A 99 -1.89 3.14 -11.47
C THR A 99 -1.98 2.49 -10.08
N MET A 100 -2.96 2.87 -9.27
CA MET A 100 -3.18 2.20 -7.98
C MET A 100 -3.43 0.69 -8.14
N LEU A 101 -4.01 0.23 -9.25
CA LEU A 101 -4.26 -1.20 -9.49
C LEU A 101 -2.95 -1.97 -9.68
N GLN A 102 -1.99 -1.36 -10.37
CA GLN A 102 -0.64 -1.92 -10.50
C GLN A 102 0.11 -1.92 -9.16
N ARG A 103 -0.04 -0.86 -8.36
CA ARG A 103 0.50 -0.81 -6.99
C ARG A 103 -0.05 -1.92 -6.10
N MET A 104 -1.34 -2.25 -6.22
CA MET A 104 -1.94 -3.37 -5.48
C MET A 104 -1.31 -4.72 -5.87
N ALA A 105 -0.90 -4.89 -7.13
CA ALA A 105 -0.24 -6.11 -7.60
C ALA A 105 1.19 -6.27 -7.07
N GLU A 106 1.87 -5.18 -6.66
CA GLU A 106 3.23 -5.25 -6.12
C GLU A 106 3.34 -6.08 -4.83
N LEU A 107 2.24 -6.19 -4.08
CA LEU A 107 2.17 -7.08 -2.90
C LEU A 107 2.47 -8.55 -3.28
N MET A 108 2.32 -8.94 -4.54
CA MET A 108 2.59 -10.30 -4.99
C MET A 108 4.08 -10.61 -5.13
N GLU A 109 5.00 -9.63 -5.06
CA GLU A 109 6.45 -9.84 -5.25
C GLU A 109 7.01 -10.95 -4.36
N TYR A 110 6.57 -11.00 -3.11
CA TYR A 110 7.02 -11.96 -2.10
C TYR A 110 5.96 -13.01 -1.77
N SER A 111 5.07 -13.29 -2.72
CA SER A 111 3.95 -14.22 -2.55
C SER A 111 4.35 -15.65 -2.16
N TYR A 112 5.59 -16.07 -2.40
CA TYR A 112 6.12 -17.36 -1.93
C TYR A 112 6.02 -17.53 -0.41
N LEU A 113 5.99 -16.42 0.36
CA LEU A 113 5.77 -16.45 1.81
C LEU A 113 4.38 -17.00 2.15
N LEU A 114 3.38 -16.80 1.30
CA LEU A 114 2.04 -17.36 1.49
C LEU A 114 2.02 -18.87 1.22
N ASP A 115 2.78 -19.34 0.24
CA ASP A 115 2.95 -20.77 0.01
C ASP A 115 3.63 -21.45 1.22
N LEU A 116 4.64 -20.80 1.81
CA LEU A 116 5.27 -21.24 3.06
C LEU A 116 4.29 -21.22 4.23
N ALA A 117 3.44 -20.18 4.34
CA ALA A 117 2.42 -20.08 5.38
C ALA A 117 1.39 -21.21 5.30
N ASP A 118 0.88 -21.49 4.09
CA ASP A 118 -0.09 -22.55 3.81
C ASP A 118 0.49 -23.94 4.13
N GLN A 119 1.79 -24.15 3.87
CA GLN A 119 2.50 -25.40 4.15
C GLN A 119 2.98 -25.50 5.61
N CYS A 120 2.95 -24.43 6.39
CA CYS A 120 3.45 -24.42 7.77
C CYS A 120 2.49 -25.12 8.74
N ASN A 121 3.01 -26.07 9.53
CA ASN A 121 2.22 -26.79 10.55
C ASN A 121 2.08 -26.02 11.86
N ASP A 122 3.07 -25.18 12.20
CA ASP A 122 3.01 -24.35 13.39
C ASP A 122 2.11 -23.12 13.10
N PRO A 123 1.00 -22.96 13.83
CA PRO A 123 0.06 -21.86 13.59
C PRO A 123 0.67 -20.47 13.86
N HIS A 124 1.62 -20.34 14.77
CA HIS A 124 2.27 -19.05 15.06
C HIS A 124 3.31 -18.71 13.98
N MET A 125 4.11 -19.69 13.53
CA MET A 125 5.05 -19.48 12.42
C MET A 125 4.34 -19.18 11.10
N ARG A 126 3.17 -19.77 10.86
CA ARG A 126 2.29 -19.38 9.75
C ARG A 126 1.98 -17.88 9.76
N LEU A 127 1.66 -17.33 10.93
CA LEU A 127 1.39 -15.90 11.08
C LEU A 127 2.64 -15.05 10.82
N VAL A 128 3.83 -15.51 11.20
CA VAL A 128 5.11 -14.84 10.88
C VAL A 128 5.29 -14.69 9.37
N TYR A 129 5.02 -15.75 8.60
CA TYR A 129 5.12 -15.70 7.13
C TYR A 129 4.11 -14.72 6.53
N VAL A 130 2.85 -14.77 6.95
CA VAL A 130 1.81 -13.87 6.43
C VAL A 130 2.09 -12.41 6.80
N ALA A 131 2.48 -12.14 8.05
CA ALA A 131 2.82 -10.78 8.48
C ALA A 131 4.01 -10.24 7.70
N SER A 132 5.04 -11.07 7.46
CA SER A 132 6.22 -10.70 6.66
C SER A 132 5.86 -10.39 5.21
N TRP A 133 4.91 -11.14 4.62
CA TRP A 133 4.38 -10.85 3.30
C TRP A 133 3.70 -9.49 3.22
N PHE A 134 2.83 -9.15 4.19
CA PHE A 134 2.22 -7.82 4.25
C PHE A 134 3.23 -6.70 4.47
N ILE A 135 4.23 -6.90 5.34
CA ILE A 135 5.30 -5.93 5.57
C ILE A 135 6.09 -5.66 4.29
N SER A 136 6.30 -6.69 3.46
CA SER A 136 7.11 -6.55 2.24
C SER A 136 6.60 -5.47 1.27
N LEU A 137 5.29 -5.18 1.28
CA LEU A 137 4.68 -4.11 0.49
C LEU A 137 5.15 -2.71 0.89
N TYR A 138 5.55 -2.51 2.15
CA TYR A 138 5.98 -1.20 2.64
C TYR A 138 7.30 -0.76 2.00
N TYR A 139 8.13 -1.68 1.51
CA TYR A 139 9.26 -1.34 0.64
C TYR A 139 8.80 -0.60 -0.62
N ALA A 140 7.74 -1.06 -1.28
CA ALA A 140 7.17 -0.36 -2.43
C ALA A 140 6.49 0.96 -2.02
N TYR A 141 5.85 1.01 -0.84
CA TYR A 141 5.22 2.23 -0.34
C TYR A 141 6.19 3.31 0.14
N GLN A 142 7.48 3.02 0.27
CA GLN A 142 8.50 4.03 0.54
C GLN A 142 8.66 5.02 -0.62
N ARG A 143 8.25 4.64 -1.83
CA ARG A 143 8.36 5.44 -3.05
C ARG A 143 7.51 6.70 -2.93
N ALA A 144 8.17 7.86 -2.81
CA ALA A 144 7.54 9.16 -2.66
C ALA A 144 6.94 9.72 -3.97
N TRP A 145 6.32 8.86 -4.78
CA TRP A 145 5.66 9.19 -6.03
C TRP A 145 4.19 8.79 -5.95
N LYS A 146 3.34 9.60 -6.58
CA LYS A 146 1.92 9.34 -6.62
C LYS A 146 1.58 8.42 -7.81
N PRO A 147 0.99 7.24 -7.60
CA PRO A 147 0.41 6.49 -8.70
C PRO A 147 -0.80 7.23 -9.28
N PHE A 148 -1.09 6.96 -10.55
CA PHE A 148 -2.30 7.44 -11.19
C PHE A 148 -3.53 6.87 -10.48
N ASN A 149 -4.50 7.74 -10.19
CA ASN A 149 -5.81 7.28 -9.73
C ASN A 149 -6.46 6.54 -10.91
N PRO A 150 -6.85 5.26 -10.77
CA PRO A 150 -7.51 4.53 -11.84
C PRO A 150 -8.84 5.20 -12.20
N ILE A 151 -9.21 5.12 -13.47
CA ILE A 151 -10.53 5.57 -13.91
C ILE A 151 -11.56 4.45 -13.72
N LEU A 152 -12.83 4.80 -13.61
CA LEU A 152 -13.92 3.84 -13.40
C LEU A 152 -13.92 2.75 -14.48
N GLY A 153 -13.92 1.47 -14.06
CA GLY A 153 -13.84 0.30 -14.95
C GLY A 153 -12.43 -0.05 -15.45
N GLU A 154 -11.40 0.73 -15.10
CA GLU A 154 -10.00 0.35 -15.37
C GLU A 154 -9.67 -0.96 -14.62
N THR A 155 -8.88 -1.82 -15.26
CA THR A 155 -8.45 -3.11 -14.69
C THR A 155 -6.94 -3.25 -14.69
N TYR A 156 -6.41 -4.19 -13.92
CA TYR A 156 -5.05 -4.71 -14.10
C TYR A 156 -5.02 -6.22 -13.90
N GLU A 157 -4.40 -6.94 -14.83
CA GLU A 157 -4.24 -8.39 -14.77
C GLU A 157 -2.78 -8.88 -14.73
N MET A 158 -2.56 -10.00 -14.03
CA MET A 158 -1.29 -10.76 -14.01
C MET A 158 -1.58 -12.26 -13.86
N ILE A 159 -0.99 -13.11 -14.71
CA ILE A 159 -1.17 -14.58 -14.69
C ILE A 159 0.15 -15.38 -14.70
N ASN A 160 1.30 -14.70 -14.68
CA ASN A 160 2.61 -15.29 -14.98
C ASN A 160 3.62 -15.11 -13.84
N HIS A 161 3.15 -15.16 -12.59
CA HIS A 161 3.99 -15.00 -11.41
C HIS A 161 3.60 -16.01 -10.33
N GLY A 162 4.45 -17.01 -10.06
CA GLY A 162 4.22 -17.95 -8.94
C GLY A 162 2.91 -18.75 -9.03
N GLY A 163 2.38 -18.99 -10.24
CA GLY A 163 1.07 -19.62 -10.43
C GLY A 163 -0.12 -18.74 -10.05
N ILE A 164 0.11 -17.46 -9.72
CA ILE A 164 -0.92 -16.54 -9.28
C ILE A 164 -1.70 -15.99 -10.47
N THR A 165 -3.02 -16.05 -10.36
CA THR A 165 -3.95 -15.25 -11.13
C THR A 165 -4.35 -14.05 -10.28
N PHE A 166 -4.01 -12.84 -10.73
CA PHE A 166 -4.36 -11.57 -10.10
C PHE A 166 -5.22 -10.74 -11.05
N ILE A 167 -6.30 -10.17 -10.52
CA ILE A 167 -7.15 -9.19 -11.18
C ILE A 167 -7.51 -8.07 -10.21
N ALA A 168 -7.38 -6.82 -10.66
CA ALA A 168 -7.90 -5.66 -9.96
C ALA A 168 -8.79 -4.82 -10.87
N GLU A 169 -9.77 -4.12 -10.29
CA GLU A 169 -10.72 -3.27 -10.99
C GLU A 169 -11.02 -2.01 -10.16
N GLN A 170 -11.12 -0.86 -10.83
CA GLN A 170 -11.66 0.35 -10.23
C GLN A 170 -13.19 0.29 -10.19
N VAL A 171 -13.72 -0.18 -9.07
CA VAL A 171 -15.16 -0.47 -8.89
C VAL A 171 -16.00 0.79 -8.60
N SER A 172 -15.38 1.87 -8.11
CA SER A 172 -16.04 3.16 -7.89
C SER A 172 -15.09 4.34 -8.07
N HIS A 173 -15.61 5.50 -8.45
CA HIS A 173 -14.83 6.74 -8.60
C HIS A 173 -15.24 7.87 -7.63
N HIS A 174 -16.44 7.82 -7.08
CA HIS A 174 -16.95 8.80 -6.11
C HIS A 174 -17.71 8.10 -4.98
N PRO A 175 -17.04 7.70 -3.88
CA PRO A 175 -15.59 7.84 -3.64
C PRO A 175 -14.75 6.87 -4.49
N PRO A 176 -13.45 7.15 -4.72
CA PRO A 176 -12.58 6.24 -5.45
C PRO A 176 -12.36 4.96 -4.64
N MET A 177 -12.72 3.81 -5.22
CA MET A 177 -12.54 2.49 -4.65
C MET A 177 -12.03 1.51 -5.69
N SER A 178 -11.07 0.68 -5.28
CA SER A 178 -10.51 -0.40 -6.09
C SER A 178 -10.75 -1.73 -5.39
N ALA A 179 -11.06 -2.77 -6.15
CA ALA A 179 -11.12 -4.13 -5.65
C ALA A 179 -10.05 -4.97 -6.34
N ALA A 180 -9.46 -5.94 -5.63
CA ALA A 180 -8.56 -6.90 -6.22
C ALA A 180 -8.74 -8.30 -5.64
N HIS A 181 -8.41 -9.28 -6.46
CA HIS A 181 -8.41 -10.70 -6.15
C HIS A 181 -7.12 -11.31 -6.66
N ALA A 182 -6.49 -12.16 -5.85
CA ALA A 182 -5.36 -12.97 -6.24
C ALA A 182 -5.51 -14.39 -5.72
N GLU A 183 -5.25 -15.39 -6.55
CA GLU A 183 -5.24 -16.78 -6.09
C GLU A 183 -4.18 -17.63 -6.80
N ASN A 184 -3.67 -18.63 -6.08
CA ASN A 184 -2.92 -19.78 -6.60
C ASN A 184 -3.38 -21.06 -5.87
N ASP A 185 -2.63 -22.15 -5.94
CA ASP A 185 -3.00 -23.40 -5.26
C ASP A 185 -2.98 -23.32 -3.72
N HIS A 186 -2.31 -22.33 -3.15
CA HIS A 186 -2.07 -22.19 -1.71
C HIS A 186 -2.96 -21.15 -1.03
N PHE A 187 -3.34 -20.07 -1.72
CA PHE A 187 -4.06 -18.99 -1.09
C PHE A 187 -5.11 -18.32 -1.99
N VAL A 188 -6.01 -17.59 -1.32
CA VAL A 188 -6.87 -16.57 -1.92
C VAL A 188 -6.67 -15.26 -1.16
N TYR A 189 -6.42 -14.18 -1.87
CA TYR A 189 -6.31 -12.82 -1.35
C TYR A 189 -7.38 -11.95 -2.00
N ASP A 190 -8.21 -11.32 -1.17
CA ASP A 190 -9.24 -10.36 -1.60
C ASP A 190 -9.04 -9.04 -0.88
N ILE A 191 -9.16 -7.93 -1.60
CA ILE A 191 -9.15 -6.60 -1.03
C ILE A 191 -10.20 -5.71 -1.68
N THR A 192 -10.96 -4.99 -0.86
CA THR A 192 -11.61 -3.73 -1.28
C THR A 192 -10.87 -2.59 -0.61
N SER A 193 -10.41 -1.62 -1.39
CA SER A 193 -9.58 -0.51 -0.92
C SER A 193 -10.25 0.83 -1.22
N LYS A 194 -10.34 1.67 -0.18
CA LYS A 194 -10.74 3.07 -0.23
C LYS A 194 -9.72 3.86 0.57
N VAL A 195 -9.38 5.05 0.10
CA VAL A 195 -8.44 5.92 0.80
C VAL A 195 -9.16 7.19 1.22
N LYS A 196 -8.94 7.58 2.47
CA LYS A 196 -9.30 8.91 2.98
C LYS A 196 -8.01 9.68 3.25
N THR A 197 -7.99 10.97 2.98
CA THR A 197 -6.81 11.80 3.29
C THR A 197 -7.13 12.97 4.19
N LYS A 198 -6.08 13.50 4.82
CA LYS A 198 -6.11 14.77 5.54
C LYS A 198 -4.84 15.55 5.23
N PHE A 199 -5.01 16.70 4.58
CA PHE A 199 -3.91 17.60 4.27
C PHE A 199 -3.54 18.43 5.51
N LEU A 200 -2.27 18.42 5.90
CA LEU A 200 -1.75 19.09 7.10
C LEU A 200 -0.86 20.29 6.76
N GLY A 201 -0.88 20.76 5.50
CA GLY A 201 -0.01 21.85 5.03
C GLY A 201 1.16 21.31 4.22
N ASN A 202 2.29 20.97 4.84
CA ASN A 202 3.41 20.37 4.09
C ASN A 202 3.44 18.83 4.14
N SER A 203 2.42 18.21 4.73
CA SER A 203 2.26 16.75 4.78
C SER A 203 0.80 16.34 4.54
N VAL A 204 0.59 15.05 4.21
CA VAL A 204 -0.72 14.41 4.10
C VAL A 204 -0.72 13.14 4.93
N GLU A 205 -1.76 12.95 5.73
CA GLU A 205 -2.10 11.64 6.29
C GLU A 205 -3.04 10.90 5.35
N VAL A 206 -2.76 9.63 5.14
CA VAL A 206 -3.48 8.70 4.29
C VAL A 206 -4.01 7.58 5.18
N TYR A 207 -5.33 7.48 5.27
CA TYR A 207 -6.01 6.46 6.05
C TYR A 207 -6.52 5.37 5.09
N PRO A 208 -5.97 4.14 5.17
CA PRO A 208 -6.36 3.03 4.31
C PRO A 208 -7.64 2.36 4.83
N LEU A 209 -8.81 2.80 4.34
CA LEU A 209 -10.07 2.10 4.60
C LEU A 209 -10.12 0.86 3.69
N GLY A 210 -9.58 -0.24 4.17
CA GLY A 210 -9.52 -1.51 3.43
C GLY A 210 -10.23 -2.65 4.15
N ARG A 211 -10.87 -3.53 3.38
CA ARG A 211 -11.23 -4.88 3.83
C ARG A 211 -10.26 -5.82 3.13
N THR A 212 -9.27 -6.30 3.86
CA THR A 212 -8.24 -7.21 3.35
C THR A 212 -8.44 -8.59 3.93
N ARG A 213 -8.58 -9.60 3.08
CA ARG A 213 -8.85 -10.97 3.48
C ARG A 213 -7.89 -11.92 2.79
N LEU A 214 -7.22 -12.74 3.58
CA LEU A 214 -6.37 -13.81 3.09
C LEU A 214 -6.94 -15.15 3.57
N THR A 215 -7.11 -16.10 2.68
CA THR A 215 -7.47 -17.49 2.99
C THR A 215 -6.33 -18.40 2.59
N LEU A 216 -5.78 -19.16 3.54
CA LEU A 216 -4.82 -20.23 3.26
C LEU A 216 -5.61 -21.53 3.01
N LYS A 217 -5.43 -22.11 1.82
CA LYS A 217 -6.33 -23.13 1.27
C LYS A 217 -6.21 -24.48 1.98
N ARG A 218 -5.02 -24.86 2.48
CA ARG A 218 -4.79 -26.18 3.08
C ARG A 218 -5.66 -26.42 4.32
N ASP A 219 -5.67 -25.45 5.22
CA ASP A 219 -6.35 -25.55 6.51
C ASP A 219 -7.62 -24.68 6.59
N GLY A 220 -7.93 -23.94 5.52
CA GLY A 220 -9.07 -23.01 5.47
C GLY A 220 -8.92 -21.82 6.43
N VAL A 221 -7.69 -21.43 6.75
CA VAL A 221 -7.40 -20.35 7.70
C VAL A 221 -7.72 -19.01 7.06
N VAL A 222 -8.57 -18.23 7.74
CA VAL A 222 -9.01 -16.91 7.28
C VAL A 222 -8.39 -15.81 8.13
N LEU A 223 -7.69 -14.88 7.48
CA LEU A 223 -6.91 -13.81 8.08
C LEU A 223 -7.42 -12.45 7.61
N ASP A 224 -7.50 -11.49 8.54
CA ASP A 224 -7.90 -10.11 8.29
C ASP A 224 -6.78 -9.14 8.69
N LEU A 225 -6.56 -8.09 7.88
CA LEU A 225 -5.50 -7.11 8.11
C LEU A 225 -6.08 -5.71 8.30
N VAL A 226 -5.68 -5.08 9.41
CA VAL A 226 -5.75 -3.64 9.63
C VAL A 226 -4.34 -3.06 9.53
N PRO A 227 -3.98 -2.34 8.44
CA PRO A 227 -2.68 -1.70 8.32
C PRO A 227 -2.56 -0.43 9.21
N PRO A 228 -1.37 0.14 9.42
CA PRO A 228 -1.21 1.49 9.95
C PRO A 228 -1.63 2.57 8.95
N LEU A 229 -1.76 3.81 9.42
CA LEU A 229 -1.86 4.96 8.52
C LEU A 229 -0.52 5.22 7.81
N THR A 230 -0.56 5.92 6.68
CA THR A 230 0.64 6.39 5.99
C THR A 230 0.70 7.91 6.04
N LYS A 231 1.89 8.47 6.31
CA LYS A 231 2.14 9.91 6.29
C LYS A 231 3.14 10.25 5.19
N ILE A 232 2.74 11.15 4.30
CA ILE A 232 3.59 11.69 3.24
C ILE A 232 4.07 13.06 3.72
N ASN A 233 5.37 13.17 4.01
CA ASN A 233 6.00 14.38 4.54
C ASN A 233 6.66 15.17 3.40
N ASN A 234 6.82 16.49 3.61
CA ASN A 234 7.50 17.40 2.67
C ASN A 234 6.93 17.34 1.24
N LEU A 235 5.61 17.51 1.10
CA LEU A 235 4.92 17.46 -0.19
C LEU A 235 5.32 18.61 -1.12
N ILE A 236 5.50 19.79 -0.56
CA ILE A 236 5.71 21.04 -1.30
C ILE A 236 7.10 21.59 -1.01
N PHE A 237 7.48 21.65 0.27
CA PHE A 237 8.78 22.12 0.73
C PHE A 237 9.63 20.95 1.22
N GLY A 238 10.78 20.76 0.58
CA GLY A 238 11.79 19.74 0.87
C GLY A 238 11.64 18.42 0.14
N ARG A 239 12.58 17.49 0.40
CA ARG A 239 12.53 16.14 -0.19
C ARG A 239 11.33 15.40 0.37
N THR A 240 10.39 14.99 -0.49
CA THR A 240 9.24 14.20 -0.07
C THR A 240 9.69 12.83 0.40
N TRP A 241 9.15 12.37 1.52
CA TRP A 241 9.42 11.05 2.08
C TRP A 241 8.16 10.50 2.75
N ILE A 242 8.12 9.18 2.91
CA ILE A 242 6.96 8.46 3.43
C ILE A 242 7.33 7.81 4.76
N ASP A 243 6.40 7.88 5.69
CA ASP A 243 6.39 7.16 6.96
C ASP A 243 5.07 6.40 7.12
N SER A 244 5.01 5.37 7.94
CA SER A 244 3.76 4.64 8.23
C SER A 244 3.65 4.26 9.69
N PRO A 245 3.56 5.25 10.61
CA PRO A 245 3.62 4.97 12.04
C PRO A 245 2.35 4.32 12.58
N GLY A 246 2.50 3.57 13.66
CA GLY A 246 1.41 2.95 14.39
C GLY A 246 1.30 1.44 14.16
N GLU A 247 0.17 0.87 14.53
CA GLU A 247 -0.01 -0.58 14.57
C GLU A 247 -0.51 -1.14 13.23
N MET A 248 0.11 -2.23 12.81
CA MET A 248 -0.44 -3.20 11.89
C MET A 248 -0.97 -4.39 12.70
N VAL A 249 -2.25 -4.73 12.51
CA VAL A 249 -2.88 -5.87 13.19
C VAL A 249 -3.34 -6.88 12.15
N LEU A 250 -2.80 -8.09 12.23
CA LEU A 250 -3.23 -9.24 11.45
C LEU A 250 -3.95 -10.22 12.38
N THR A 251 -5.22 -10.52 12.12
CA THR A 251 -6.03 -11.40 12.98
C THR A 251 -6.39 -12.67 12.25
N ASN A 252 -6.11 -13.82 12.84
CA ASN A 252 -6.67 -15.10 12.42
C ASN A 252 -8.10 -15.20 12.94
N LEU A 253 -9.07 -15.03 12.05
CA LEU A 253 -10.48 -15.07 12.40
C LEU A 253 -10.98 -16.48 12.73
N THR A 254 -10.17 -17.50 12.49
CA THR A 254 -10.50 -18.90 12.76
C THR A 254 -10.14 -19.30 14.19
N THR A 255 -9.01 -18.80 14.71
CA THR A 255 -8.47 -19.19 16.03
C THR A 255 -8.45 -18.06 17.05
N GLY A 256 -8.48 -16.80 16.62
CA GLY A 256 -8.28 -15.63 17.47
C GLY A 256 -6.80 -15.23 17.66
N ASP A 257 -5.85 -16.04 17.16
CA ASP A 257 -4.43 -15.67 17.16
C ASP A 257 -4.21 -14.39 16.34
N LYS A 258 -3.25 -13.55 16.76
CA LYS A 258 -3.03 -12.26 16.10
C LYS A 258 -1.55 -11.90 16.04
N VAL A 259 -1.19 -11.09 15.06
CA VAL A 259 0.09 -10.40 15.01
C VAL A 259 -0.18 -8.91 15.21
N VAL A 260 0.55 -8.29 16.13
CA VAL A 260 0.54 -6.84 16.31
C VAL A 260 1.96 -6.35 16.12
N LEU A 261 2.18 -5.53 15.09
CA LEU A 261 3.47 -4.92 14.78
C LEU A 261 3.35 -3.41 14.84
N TYR A 262 4.23 -2.79 15.58
CA TYR A 262 4.30 -1.35 15.73
C TYR A 262 5.39 -0.78 14.81
N PHE A 263 4.98 0.07 13.89
CA PHE A 263 5.86 0.82 13.01
C PHE A 263 6.31 2.07 13.74
N GLN A 264 7.61 2.14 14.04
CA GLN A 264 8.19 3.24 14.78
C GLN A 264 8.13 4.53 13.92
N PRO A 265 7.62 5.64 14.45
CA PRO A 265 7.64 6.91 13.74
C PRO A 265 9.09 7.40 13.60
N CYS A 266 9.38 8.11 12.51
CA CYS A 266 10.65 8.79 12.35
C CYS A 266 10.81 9.90 13.43
N GLY A 267 11.65 9.61 14.42
CA GLY A 267 11.99 10.49 15.53
C GLY A 267 13.12 11.48 15.24
N TRP A 268 13.70 12.04 16.31
CA TRP A 268 14.81 12.97 16.20
C TRP A 268 16.01 12.33 15.52
N PHE A 269 16.65 13.08 14.64
CA PHE A 269 17.80 12.64 13.86
C PHE A 269 17.56 11.34 13.05
N GLY A 270 16.30 11.03 12.69
CA GLY A 270 15.96 9.82 11.93
C GLY A 270 15.87 8.54 12.78
N ALA A 271 15.94 8.64 14.11
CA ALA A 271 15.77 7.50 15.00
C ALA A 271 14.41 6.81 14.78
N GLY A 272 14.35 5.48 14.84
CA GLY A 272 13.12 4.73 14.60
C GLY A 272 12.69 4.65 13.13
N ARG A 273 13.30 5.41 12.23
CA ARG A 273 12.91 5.39 10.82
C ARG A 273 13.13 3.99 10.25
N TYR A 274 12.05 3.46 9.68
CA TYR A 274 11.93 2.10 9.14
C TYR A 274 11.81 0.98 10.16
N GLU A 275 12.00 1.24 11.45
CA GLU A 275 11.96 0.19 12.48
C GLU A 275 10.53 -0.31 12.68
N VAL A 276 10.41 -1.62 12.84
CA VAL A 276 9.14 -2.29 13.14
C VAL A 276 9.43 -3.44 14.08
N ASP A 277 8.60 -3.57 15.11
CA ASP A 277 8.71 -4.63 16.10
C ASP A 277 7.34 -4.96 16.71
N GLY A 278 7.23 -6.14 17.30
CA GLY A 278 6.01 -6.58 17.95
C GLY A 278 5.96 -8.10 18.05
N TYR A 279 4.76 -8.66 18.17
CA TYR A 279 4.63 -10.06 18.54
C TYR A 279 3.51 -10.77 17.78
N VAL A 280 3.69 -12.09 17.65
CA VAL A 280 2.62 -13.04 17.42
C VAL A 280 2.06 -13.45 18.79
N TYR A 281 0.75 -13.32 18.95
CA TYR A 281 -0.02 -13.71 20.12
C TYR A 281 -0.94 -14.88 19.77
N ASN A 282 -1.15 -15.77 20.74
CA ASN A 282 -2.23 -16.75 20.65
C ASN A 282 -3.60 -16.11 20.95
N GLY A 283 -4.68 -16.88 20.80
CA GLY A 283 -6.05 -16.46 21.13
C GLY A 283 -6.29 -16.11 22.61
N GLU A 284 -5.36 -16.41 23.51
CA GLU A 284 -5.39 -16.01 24.93
C GLU A 284 -4.60 -14.72 25.20
N GLU A 285 -4.14 -14.05 24.16
CA GLU A 285 -3.31 -12.83 24.20
C GLU A 285 -1.92 -13.02 24.82
N GLU A 286 -1.41 -14.25 24.83
CA GLU A 286 -0.05 -14.54 25.27
C GLU A 286 0.93 -14.41 24.10
N PRO A 287 2.05 -13.67 24.25
CA PRO A 287 3.08 -13.60 23.23
C PRO A 287 3.73 -14.98 23.04
N LYS A 288 4.04 -15.30 21.78
CA LYS A 288 4.70 -16.56 21.38
C LYS A 288 5.96 -16.33 20.57
N ILE A 289 5.95 -15.32 19.70
CA ILE A 289 7.07 -15.01 18.82
C ILE A 289 7.26 -13.50 18.78
N LEU A 290 8.47 -13.05 19.12
CA LEU A 290 8.94 -11.69 18.85
C LEU A 290 9.24 -11.57 17.35
N MET A 291 8.76 -10.50 16.73
CA MET A 291 9.11 -10.11 15.37
C MET A 291 9.75 -8.73 15.40
N THR A 292 10.84 -8.54 14.66
CA THR A 292 11.54 -7.25 14.59
C THR A 292 12.31 -7.11 13.29
N GLY A 293 12.45 -5.88 12.79
CA GLY A 293 13.23 -5.62 11.60
C GLY A 293 13.11 -4.18 11.13
N LYS A 294 13.34 -4.01 9.83
CA LYS A 294 13.12 -2.76 9.13
C LYS A 294 12.26 -3.01 7.91
N TRP A 295 11.10 -2.39 7.83
CA TRP A 295 10.13 -2.65 6.76
C TRP A 295 10.63 -2.30 5.35
N ASN A 296 11.75 -1.56 5.24
CA ASN A 296 12.43 -1.25 3.98
C ASN A 296 13.65 -2.14 3.69
N GLU A 297 13.99 -3.12 4.54
CA GLU A 297 15.20 -3.96 4.38
C GLU A 297 14.93 -5.44 4.69
N PHE A 298 14.42 -5.79 5.87
CA PHE A 298 14.26 -7.18 6.32
C PHE A 298 13.31 -7.33 7.51
N MET A 299 12.87 -8.55 7.77
CA MET A 299 12.14 -8.97 8.97
C MET A 299 12.74 -10.24 9.55
N SER A 300 12.81 -10.27 10.88
CA SER A 300 13.28 -11.41 11.65
C SER A 300 12.29 -11.78 12.75
N PHE A 301 12.42 -12.98 13.28
CA PHE A 301 11.59 -13.50 14.35
C PHE A 301 12.40 -14.33 15.35
N GLN A 302 11.89 -14.45 16.57
CA GLN A 302 12.47 -15.28 17.62
C GLN A 302 11.37 -15.75 18.60
N PRO A 303 11.33 -17.03 18.99
CA PRO A 303 10.42 -17.48 20.05
C PRO A 303 10.64 -16.71 21.36
N CYS A 304 9.57 -16.37 22.06
CA CYS A 304 9.61 -15.62 23.33
C CYS A 304 8.79 -16.30 24.44
N ASP A 305 9.05 -15.91 25.69
CA ASP A 305 8.26 -16.29 26.86
C ASP A 305 7.01 -15.40 27.03
N LEU A 306 6.30 -15.57 28.15
CA LEU A 306 5.05 -14.84 28.43
C LEU A 306 5.28 -13.34 28.68
N GLU A 307 6.52 -12.97 29.02
CA GLU A 307 6.97 -11.61 29.20
C GLU A 307 7.41 -10.96 27.88
N GLY A 308 7.49 -11.74 26.79
CA GLY A 308 7.96 -11.29 25.47
C GLY A 308 9.47 -11.36 25.32
N GLU A 309 10.19 -11.91 26.30
CA GLU A 309 11.65 -12.01 26.24
C GLU A 309 12.06 -13.23 25.41
N PRO A 310 13.11 -13.12 24.58
CA PRO A 310 13.57 -14.23 23.76
C PRO A 310 13.95 -15.47 24.58
N LEU A 311 13.47 -16.65 24.14
CA LEU A 311 13.73 -17.90 24.86
C LEU A 311 15.23 -18.24 24.90
N PRO A 312 15.78 -18.69 26.05
CA PRO A 312 17.19 -19.06 26.17
C PRO A 312 17.62 -20.10 25.12
N GLY A 313 18.74 -19.83 24.44
CA GLY A 313 19.31 -20.74 23.43
C GLY A 313 18.70 -20.64 22.04
N THR A 314 17.67 -19.82 21.84
CA THR A 314 17.17 -19.46 20.52
C THR A 314 17.99 -18.34 19.89
N LYS A 315 17.86 -18.14 18.57
CA LYS A 315 18.50 -17.05 17.84
C LYS A 315 17.44 -16.28 17.07
N LEU A 316 17.73 -15.01 16.82
CA LEU A 316 16.95 -14.20 15.90
C LEU A 316 17.19 -14.72 14.46
N GLU A 317 16.13 -15.20 13.81
CA GLU A 317 16.17 -15.77 12.47
C GLU A 317 15.47 -14.84 11.48
N GLU A 318 16.05 -14.67 10.29
CA GLU A 318 15.47 -13.86 9.23
C GLU A 318 14.38 -14.65 8.49
N VAL A 319 13.21 -14.03 8.30
CA VAL A 319 12.09 -14.61 7.54
C VAL A 319 11.91 -13.95 6.18
N TRP A 320 12.27 -12.67 6.06
CA TRP A 320 12.14 -11.93 4.82
C TRP A 320 13.24 -10.88 4.68
N ARG A 321 13.64 -10.64 3.43
CA ARG A 321 14.56 -9.59 3.04
C ARG A 321 14.16 -9.03 1.69
N VAL A 322 14.31 -7.73 1.54
CA VAL A 322 14.12 -7.03 0.27
C VAL A 322 15.05 -7.62 -0.80
N ALA A 323 14.47 -7.99 -1.94
CA ALA A 323 15.19 -8.45 -3.11
C ALA A 323 16.07 -7.33 -3.69
N GLY A 324 17.13 -7.70 -4.41
CA GLY A 324 17.92 -6.73 -5.16
C GLY A 324 17.03 -5.90 -6.11
N ALA A 325 17.25 -4.59 -6.15
CA ALA A 325 16.55 -3.66 -7.02
C ALA A 325 17.54 -2.98 -7.98
N PRO A 326 17.10 -2.52 -9.16
CA PRO A 326 17.95 -1.76 -10.07
C PRO A 326 18.59 -0.54 -9.38
N GLU A 327 19.90 -0.38 -9.58
CA GLU A 327 20.62 0.80 -9.09
C GLU A 327 20.15 2.06 -9.82
N ASN A 328 19.97 3.16 -9.09
CA ASN A 328 19.59 4.47 -9.63
C ASN A 328 18.28 4.50 -10.44
N ASP A 329 17.35 3.58 -10.16
CA ASP A 329 16.01 3.64 -10.74
C ASP A 329 15.32 4.96 -10.38
N LYS A 330 14.84 5.70 -11.38
CA LYS A 330 14.22 7.01 -11.20
C LYS A 330 13.02 6.97 -10.26
N PHE A 331 12.22 5.92 -10.35
CA PHE A 331 11.02 5.77 -9.54
C PHE A 331 11.25 4.87 -8.33
N GLN A 332 12.42 4.22 -8.22
CA GLN A 332 12.77 3.24 -7.19
C GLN A 332 11.95 1.94 -7.30
N TYR A 333 11.63 1.50 -8.52
CA TYR A 333 10.98 0.21 -8.74
C TYR A 333 11.93 -0.96 -8.45
N THR A 334 11.39 -2.04 -7.89
CA THR A 334 12.05 -3.35 -7.89
C THR A 334 12.08 -3.93 -9.31
N HIS A 335 12.81 -5.02 -9.52
CA HIS A 335 12.69 -5.77 -10.77
C HIS A 335 11.25 -6.27 -11.00
N PHE A 336 10.53 -6.60 -9.91
CA PHE A 336 9.12 -6.95 -9.99
C PHE A 336 8.23 -5.74 -10.35
N GLY A 337 8.49 -4.56 -9.79
CA GLY A 337 7.79 -3.32 -10.18
C GLY A 337 7.92 -3.02 -11.69
N HIS A 338 9.11 -3.22 -12.27
CA HIS A 338 9.29 -3.14 -13.73
C HIS A 338 8.52 -4.21 -14.48
N LYS A 339 8.49 -5.45 -13.97
CA LYS A 339 7.68 -6.54 -14.53
C LYS A 339 6.20 -6.15 -14.57
N VAL A 340 5.66 -5.61 -13.47
CA VAL A 340 4.25 -5.20 -13.35
C VAL A 340 3.81 -4.26 -14.48
N ASN A 341 4.69 -3.36 -14.93
CA ASN A 341 4.43 -2.42 -16.03
C ASN A 341 4.70 -2.99 -17.43
N SER A 342 5.50 -4.05 -17.53
CA SER A 342 5.99 -4.55 -18.82
C SER A 342 4.92 -5.32 -19.60
N PHE A 343 4.81 -4.99 -20.90
CA PHE A 343 4.01 -5.76 -21.86
C PHE A 343 4.58 -7.15 -22.15
N GLU A 344 5.89 -7.37 -21.94
CA GLU A 344 6.50 -8.70 -22.10
C GLU A 344 5.94 -9.71 -21.10
N THR A 345 5.40 -9.21 -19.99
CA THR A 345 4.80 -10.04 -18.94
C THR A 345 3.30 -9.81 -18.83
N ALA A 346 2.69 -9.12 -19.80
CA ALA A 346 1.25 -9.04 -19.91
C ALA A 346 0.68 -10.42 -20.30
N PRO A 347 -0.52 -10.77 -19.80
CA PRO A 347 -1.24 -11.93 -20.29
C PRO A 347 -1.53 -11.85 -21.80
N SER A 348 -1.64 -13.01 -22.46
CA SER A 348 -2.13 -13.07 -23.83
C SER A 348 -3.58 -12.58 -23.89
N LYS A 349 -3.95 -11.83 -24.94
CA LYS A 349 -5.27 -11.19 -25.10
C LYS A 349 -5.64 -10.30 -23.90
N LEU A 350 -4.75 -9.35 -23.61
CA LEU A 350 -4.93 -8.32 -22.59
C LEU A 350 -6.30 -7.63 -22.70
N LEU A 351 -6.95 -7.37 -21.57
CA LEU A 351 -8.17 -6.58 -21.51
C LEU A 351 -7.93 -5.16 -22.05
N GLU A 352 -8.87 -4.62 -22.83
CA GLU A 352 -8.83 -3.23 -23.30
C GLU A 352 -8.80 -2.22 -22.13
N SER A 353 -9.32 -2.62 -20.98
CA SER A 353 -9.33 -1.86 -19.73
C SER A 353 -8.02 -1.94 -18.94
N ASP A 354 -7.00 -2.69 -19.38
CA ASP A 354 -5.79 -2.91 -18.60
C ASP A 354 -4.93 -1.63 -18.46
N SER A 355 -4.46 -1.36 -17.24
CA SER A 355 -3.62 -0.22 -16.88
C SER A 355 -2.36 -0.07 -17.73
N ARG A 356 -1.81 -1.15 -18.30
CA ARG A 356 -0.63 -1.06 -19.18
C ARG A 356 -0.93 -0.27 -20.46
N LEU A 357 -2.16 -0.33 -20.97
CA LEU A 357 -2.60 0.38 -22.18
C LEU A 357 -2.86 1.88 -21.94
N ARG A 358 -2.90 2.31 -20.68
CA ARG A 358 -3.29 3.67 -20.30
C ARG A 358 -2.29 4.74 -20.82
N PRO A 359 -2.75 5.74 -21.62
CA PRO A 359 -1.85 6.58 -22.42
C PRO A 359 -1.07 7.64 -21.64
N ASP A 360 -1.66 8.26 -20.62
CA ASP A 360 -0.97 9.23 -19.74
C ASP A 360 0.17 8.58 -18.95
N ARG A 361 -0.09 7.37 -18.44
CA ARG A 361 0.90 6.51 -17.80
C ARG A 361 2.07 6.16 -18.73
N GLN A 362 1.77 5.69 -19.95
CA GLN A 362 2.79 5.34 -20.95
C GLN A 362 3.64 6.56 -21.38
N ALA A 363 3.02 7.72 -21.53
CA ALA A 363 3.74 8.95 -21.85
C ALA A 363 4.71 9.33 -20.72
N LEU A 364 4.28 9.20 -19.44
CA LEU A 364 5.14 9.46 -18.29
C LEU A 364 6.31 8.46 -18.20
N GLU A 365 6.05 7.18 -18.49
CA GLU A 365 7.07 6.13 -18.53
C GLU A 365 8.18 6.46 -19.53
N LYS A 366 7.82 7.02 -20.69
CA LYS A 366 8.75 7.50 -21.73
C LYS A 366 9.41 8.85 -21.40
N GLY A 367 9.08 9.46 -20.26
CA GLY A 367 9.60 10.76 -19.84
C GLY A 367 8.95 11.98 -20.49
N ASP A 368 7.87 11.79 -21.27
CA ASP A 368 7.16 12.89 -21.93
C ASP A 368 6.09 13.49 -21.00
N LEU A 369 6.52 14.43 -20.16
CA LEU A 369 5.66 15.10 -19.19
C LEU A 369 4.53 15.91 -19.85
N SER A 370 4.79 16.51 -21.01
CA SER A 370 3.81 17.34 -21.71
C SER A 370 2.69 16.47 -22.27
N LYS A 371 3.04 15.37 -22.96
CA LYS A 371 2.06 14.41 -23.46
C LYS A 371 1.30 13.75 -22.31
N ALA A 372 1.99 13.34 -21.24
CA ALA A 372 1.34 12.75 -20.08
C ALA A 372 0.28 13.68 -19.46
N ALA A 373 0.57 14.99 -19.35
CA ALA A 373 -0.40 15.97 -18.85
C ALA A 373 -1.61 16.16 -19.79
N ALA A 374 -1.38 16.20 -21.11
CA ALA A 374 -2.44 16.30 -22.10
C ALA A 374 -3.36 15.07 -22.10
N GLU A 375 -2.77 13.87 -22.13
CA GLU A 375 -3.50 12.59 -22.09
C GLU A 375 -4.28 12.44 -20.78
N LYS A 376 -3.69 12.84 -19.65
CA LYS A 376 -4.36 12.81 -18.35
C LYS A 376 -5.60 13.69 -18.35
N SER A 377 -5.49 14.90 -18.89
CA SER A 377 -6.62 15.84 -18.99
C SER A 377 -7.71 15.29 -19.89
N SER A 378 -7.34 14.78 -21.08
CA SER A 378 -8.27 14.15 -22.02
C SER A 378 -9.00 12.94 -21.40
N LEU A 379 -8.28 12.09 -20.66
CA LEU A 379 -8.85 10.91 -20.02
C LEU A 379 -9.85 11.28 -18.91
N GLU A 380 -9.54 12.29 -18.11
CA GLU A 380 -10.47 12.82 -17.10
C GLU A 380 -11.73 13.44 -17.74
N GLU A 381 -11.59 14.13 -18.86
CA GLU A 381 -12.72 14.69 -19.60
C GLU A 381 -13.62 13.60 -20.19
N ARG A 382 -13.03 12.56 -20.80
CA ARG A 382 -13.78 11.38 -21.29
C ARG A 382 -14.51 10.67 -20.16
N GLN A 383 -13.88 10.49 -18.99
CA GLN A 383 -14.56 9.92 -17.83
C GLN A 383 -15.75 10.77 -17.37
N ARG A 384 -15.62 12.11 -17.38
CA ARG A 384 -16.73 13.02 -17.03
C ARG A 384 -17.86 12.94 -18.07
N ALA A 385 -17.53 12.79 -19.36
CA ALA A 385 -18.51 12.64 -20.44
C ALA A 385 -19.25 11.30 -20.36
N GLU A 386 -18.54 10.19 -20.12
CA GLU A 386 -19.10 8.86 -19.92
C GLU A 386 -20.07 8.86 -18.74
N LYS A 387 -19.66 9.42 -17.59
CA LYS A 387 -20.54 9.55 -16.41
C LYS A 387 -21.84 10.28 -16.74
N LYS A 388 -21.76 11.43 -17.42
CA LYS A 388 -22.95 12.20 -17.83
C LYS A 388 -23.86 11.38 -18.75
N MET A 389 -23.28 10.63 -19.70
CA MET A 389 -24.05 9.81 -20.62
C MET A 389 -24.74 8.66 -19.90
N ARG A 390 -24.04 7.99 -19.00
CA ARG A 390 -24.58 6.89 -18.19
C ARG A 390 -25.75 7.37 -17.32
N GLU A 391 -25.58 8.50 -16.62
CA GLU A 391 -26.63 9.13 -15.81
C GLU A 391 -27.85 9.54 -16.67
N ALA A 392 -27.62 10.13 -17.85
CA ALA A 392 -28.70 10.52 -18.76
C ALA A 392 -29.52 9.34 -19.29
N LYS A 393 -28.93 8.14 -19.35
CA LYS A 393 -29.60 6.89 -19.72
C LYS A 393 -30.28 6.20 -18.54
N GLY A 394 -30.13 6.72 -17.31
CA GLY A 394 -30.63 6.09 -16.09
C GLY A 394 -29.93 4.77 -15.78
N ASP A 395 -28.68 4.60 -16.24
CA ASP A 395 -27.88 3.41 -15.99
C ASP A 395 -26.92 3.62 -14.80
N GLU A 396 -26.53 2.51 -14.17
CA GLU A 396 -25.58 2.48 -13.05
C GLU A 396 -24.36 1.65 -13.42
N HIS A 397 -23.16 2.15 -13.07
CA HIS A 397 -21.94 1.41 -13.34
C HIS A 397 -21.93 0.11 -12.53
N LYS A 398 -21.79 -1.01 -13.23
CA LYS A 398 -21.60 -2.32 -12.64
C LYS A 398 -20.19 -2.81 -12.95
N PRO A 399 -19.34 -3.02 -11.92
CA PRO A 399 -18.03 -3.61 -12.13
C PRO A 399 -18.17 -4.98 -12.79
N ARG A 400 -17.19 -5.33 -13.62
CA ARG A 400 -17.25 -6.54 -14.44
C ARG A 400 -16.85 -7.78 -13.64
N TRP A 401 -15.83 -7.66 -12.81
CA TRP A 401 -15.17 -8.79 -12.14
C TRP A 401 -15.51 -8.91 -10.66
N PHE A 402 -16.16 -7.90 -10.10
CA PHE A 402 -16.54 -7.84 -8.70
C PHE A 402 -18.00 -7.43 -8.55
N ASP A 403 -18.70 -8.04 -7.59
CA ASP A 403 -20.08 -7.71 -7.26
C ASP A 403 -20.12 -7.01 -5.89
N LEU A 404 -20.88 -5.92 -5.79
CA LEU A 404 -21.12 -5.25 -4.50
C LEU A 404 -21.84 -6.23 -3.56
N SER A 405 -21.27 -6.44 -2.38
CA SER A 405 -21.84 -7.32 -1.37
C SER A 405 -22.74 -6.56 -0.39
N THR A 406 -23.45 -7.29 0.46
CA THR A 406 -24.17 -6.72 1.61
C THR A 406 -23.28 -6.50 2.83
N GLU A 407 -22.00 -6.89 2.77
CA GLU A 407 -21.04 -6.73 3.86
C GLU A 407 -20.60 -5.26 3.95
N ILE A 408 -20.67 -4.72 5.17
CA ILE A 408 -20.05 -3.45 5.53
C ILE A 408 -18.95 -3.76 6.54
N SER A 409 -17.70 -3.49 6.14
CA SER A 409 -16.53 -3.69 6.98
C SER A 409 -16.28 -2.44 7.81
N ALA A 410 -16.28 -2.57 9.14
CA ALA A 410 -15.88 -1.49 10.03
C ALA A 410 -14.34 -1.42 10.09
N THR A 411 -13.78 -0.24 9.80
CA THR A 411 -12.34 0.02 9.96
C THR A 411 -12.12 1.06 11.06
N PRO A 412 -10.90 1.22 11.60
CA PRO A 412 -10.60 2.29 12.55
C PRO A 412 -10.92 3.71 12.04
N TRP A 413 -11.06 3.89 10.72
CA TRP A 413 -11.27 5.19 10.08
C TRP A 413 -12.64 5.36 9.42
N GLY A 414 -13.54 4.39 9.61
CA GLY A 414 -14.92 4.42 9.15
C GLY A 414 -15.35 3.15 8.43
N ASP A 415 -16.61 3.15 7.98
CA ASP A 415 -17.22 2.00 7.33
C ASP A 415 -16.87 1.91 5.84
N LEU A 416 -16.80 0.67 5.34
CA LEU A 416 -16.44 0.35 3.97
C LEU A 416 -17.42 -0.67 3.38
N GLU A 417 -18.01 -0.33 2.24
CA GLU A 417 -18.73 -1.27 1.40
C GLU A 417 -17.75 -2.25 0.75
N VAL A 418 -18.09 -3.55 0.76
CA VAL A 418 -17.19 -4.61 0.27
C VAL A 418 -17.63 -5.12 -1.09
N TYR A 419 -16.67 -5.27 -2.01
CA TYR A 419 -16.86 -5.86 -3.32
C TYR A 419 -16.21 -7.25 -3.34
N ASN A 420 -17.00 -8.27 -3.70
CA ASN A 420 -16.55 -9.66 -3.75
C ASN A 420 -16.22 -10.07 -5.18
N TYR A 421 -15.13 -10.81 -5.37
CA TYR A 421 -14.80 -11.40 -6.65
C TYR A 421 -15.90 -12.37 -7.11
N ASN A 422 -16.33 -12.26 -8.36
CA ASN A 422 -17.50 -12.99 -8.87
C ASN A 422 -17.13 -14.23 -9.73
N GLY A 423 -15.85 -14.56 -9.85
CA GLY A 423 -15.36 -15.73 -10.60
C GLY A 423 -15.40 -15.59 -12.13
N LYS A 424 -15.98 -14.51 -12.68
CA LYS A 424 -16.13 -14.34 -14.14
C LYS A 424 -14.79 -14.14 -14.84
N TYR A 425 -13.79 -13.61 -14.17
CA TYR A 425 -12.45 -13.42 -14.76
C TYR A 425 -11.73 -14.76 -14.98
N ALA A 426 -11.81 -15.69 -14.03
CA ALA A 426 -11.29 -17.05 -14.18
C ALA A 426 -11.97 -17.78 -15.35
N GLN A 427 -13.30 -17.65 -15.47
CA GLN A 427 -14.05 -18.19 -16.62
C GLN A 427 -13.58 -17.57 -17.95
N HIS A 428 -13.34 -16.25 -17.97
CA HIS A 428 -12.82 -15.54 -19.12
C HIS A 428 -11.43 -16.05 -19.53
N ARG A 429 -10.52 -16.24 -18.56
CA ARG A 429 -9.18 -16.80 -18.81
C ARG A 429 -9.23 -18.24 -19.32
N ALA A 430 -10.03 -19.11 -18.70
CA ALA A 430 -10.22 -20.48 -19.16
C ALA A 430 -10.74 -20.56 -20.60
N ALA A 431 -11.65 -19.65 -20.99
CA ALA A 431 -12.14 -19.58 -22.37
C ALA A 431 -11.07 -19.09 -23.37
N ILE A 432 -10.18 -18.18 -22.95
CA ILE A 432 -9.04 -17.74 -23.78
C ILE A 432 -8.07 -18.91 -24.01
N ASP A 433 -7.69 -19.60 -22.94
CA ASP A 433 -6.68 -20.66 -22.98
C ASP A 433 -7.19 -21.91 -23.72
N GLY A 434 -8.51 -22.17 -23.68
CA GLY A 434 -9.16 -23.23 -24.44
C GLY A 434 -9.42 -22.90 -25.92
N SER A 435 -9.16 -21.67 -26.37
CA SER A 435 -9.28 -21.29 -27.78
C SER A 435 -7.93 -21.43 -28.49
N ASP A 436 -7.81 -22.37 -29.44
CA ASP A 436 -6.61 -22.66 -30.26
C ASP A 436 -6.14 -21.50 -31.18
N ASN A 437 -6.50 -20.26 -30.87
CA ASN A 437 -6.09 -19.10 -31.65
C ASN A 437 -4.62 -18.76 -31.34
N VAL A 438 -3.71 -19.36 -32.12
CA VAL A 438 -2.27 -19.02 -32.27
C VAL A 438 -2.08 -17.68 -33.01
N GLY A 439 -2.93 -16.70 -32.73
CA GLY A 439 -2.80 -15.33 -33.22
C GLY A 439 -2.19 -14.49 -32.12
N GLY A 440 -0.91 -14.12 -32.25
CA GLY A 440 -0.32 -13.09 -31.40
C GLY A 440 -1.16 -11.84 -31.51
N VAL A 441 -1.79 -11.41 -30.41
CA VAL A 441 -2.42 -10.09 -30.37
C VAL A 441 -1.29 -9.08 -30.48
N ASP A 442 -1.34 -8.24 -31.51
CA ASP A 442 -0.48 -7.07 -31.58
C ASP A 442 -0.93 -6.09 -30.49
N ILE A 443 -0.31 -6.24 -29.31
CA ILE A 443 -0.55 -5.40 -28.14
C ILE A 443 -0.34 -3.90 -28.48
N GLY A 444 0.43 -3.59 -29.53
CA GLY A 444 0.61 -2.23 -30.04
C GLY A 444 -0.64 -1.60 -30.68
N SER A 445 -1.67 -2.40 -30.99
CA SER A 445 -2.91 -1.95 -31.67
C SER A 445 -4.13 -1.83 -30.75
N THR A 446 -4.08 -2.40 -29.54
CA THR A 446 -5.22 -2.37 -28.59
C THR A 446 -5.36 -0.99 -27.97
N ALA A 447 -6.47 -0.31 -28.25
CA ALA A 447 -6.79 0.96 -27.63
C ALA A 447 -7.29 0.76 -26.20
N PHE A 448 -6.84 1.63 -25.28
CA PHE A 448 -7.32 1.62 -23.90
C PHE A 448 -8.79 2.04 -23.82
N ASN A 449 -9.64 1.14 -23.34
CA ASN A 449 -11.08 1.35 -23.19
C ASN A 449 -11.63 0.64 -21.94
N PRO A 450 -11.82 1.36 -20.83
CA PRO A 450 -12.40 0.81 -19.60
C PRO A 450 -13.93 0.88 -19.54
N TRP A 451 -14.58 1.55 -20.51
CA TRP A 451 -16.00 1.90 -20.40
C TRP A 451 -16.89 1.06 -21.30
N GLN A 452 -18.09 0.79 -20.80
CA GLN A 452 -19.14 0.11 -21.55
C GLN A 452 -19.81 1.03 -22.58
N TYR A 453 -19.87 2.34 -22.30
CA TYR A 453 -20.46 3.34 -23.19
C TYR A 453 -19.36 4.13 -23.90
N GLN A 454 -19.14 3.82 -25.18
CA GLN A 454 -18.21 4.57 -26.02
C GLN A 454 -18.76 5.97 -26.36
N ASP A 455 -17.86 6.90 -26.69
CA ASP A 455 -18.19 8.18 -27.29
C ASP A 455 -18.97 7.96 -28.59
N LEU A 456 -20.27 8.30 -28.60
CA LEU A 456 -21.08 8.37 -29.83
C LEU A 456 -20.63 9.51 -30.78
N ALA A 457 -19.63 10.32 -30.39
CA ALA A 457 -19.09 11.39 -31.23
C ALA A 457 -18.30 10.89 -32.45
N ALA A 458 -18.06 9.58 -32.59
CA ALA A 458 -17.46 8.96 -33.77
C ALA A 458 -18.45 8.13 -34.61
N ALA A 459 -19.75 8.14 -34.29
CA ALA A 459 -20.78 7.35 -34.99
C ALA A 459 -21.74 8.20 -35.83
N SER A 460 -21.33 9.40 -36.21
CA SER A 460 -22.02 10.23 -37.21
C SER A 460 -21.04 10.67 -38.29
N GLU A 461 -20.73 9.75 -39.20
CA GLU A 461 -20.43 10.08 -40.61
C GLU A 461 -21.55 9.55 -41.50
#